data_AF-A0A961YYC8-F1
#
_entry.id   AF-A0A961YYC8-F1
#
_cell.length_a   1.000
_cell.length_b   1.000
_cell.length_c   1.000
_cell.angle_alpha   90.00
_cell.angle_beta   90.00
_cell.angle_gamma   90.00
#
_symmetry.space_group_name_H-M   'P 1'
#
loop_
_entity.id
_entity.type
_entity.pdbx_description
1 polymer ?
#
loop_
_entity_poly.entity_id
_entity_poly.type
_entity_poly.pdbx_seq_one_letter_code
_entity_poly.pdbx_strand_id
1 'polypeptide(L)'
;MSEIDRTTPRRPARGRRPPIDHEHLARESSGNTDRRNNALRRFLLDATDCVDRIKRAASVETRAGEARRLAAAAQSIGALSVAYIASEIELAKGPVTGRLLALDRSVGEVRAEIAELLKQ
;
A
#
# COMPACT_ATOMS: atom_id res chain seq x y z
N MET A 1 46.65 -16.21 -2.52
CA MET A 1 45.78 -16.22 -3.71
C MET A 1 44.95 -17.48 -3.69
N SER A 2 43.65 -17.35 -3.45
CA SER A 2 42.58 -18.04 -4.20
C SER A 2 41.26 -17.71 -3.55
N GLU A 3 40.54 -16.83 -4.22
CA GLU A 3 39.14 -16.51 -4.04
C GLU A 3 38.30 -17.77 -4.20
N ILE A 4 37.37 -17.98 -3.26
CA ILE A 4 36.17 -18.74 -3.55
C ILE A 4 35.03 -17.75 -3.36
N ASP A 5 34.77 -16.99 -4.41
CA ASP A 5 33.53 -16.26 -4.61
C ASP A 5 32.39 -17.29 -4.66
N ARG A 6 31.78 -17.53 -3.50
CA ARG A 6 30.52 -18.26 -3.42
C ARG A 6 29.41 -17.28 -3.74
N THR A 7 29.26 -16.99 -5.03
CA THR A 7 28.06 -16.39 -5.61
C THR A 7 26.91 -17.37 -5.39
N THR A 8 26.33 -17.29 -4.21
CA THR A 8 25.13 -18.03 -3.84
C THR A 8 24.02 -17.45 -4.70
N PRO A 9 23.34 -18.24 -5.55
CA PRO A 9 22.20 -17.73 -6.29
C PRO A 9 21.17 -17.26 -5.26
N ARG A 10 20.81 -15.96 -5.31
CA ARG A 10 19.71 -15.40 -4.53
C ARG A 10 18.46 -16.18 -4.88
N ARG A 11 18.12 -17.14 -4.02
CA ARG A 11 16.87 -17.88 -4.03
C ARG A 11 15.73 -16.85 -4.18
N PRO A 12 14.80 -16.99 -5.16
CA PRO A 12 13.65 -16.09 -5.21
C PRO A 12 12.93 -16.22 -3.86
N ALA A 13 12.71 -15.07 -3.20
CA ALA A 13 12.04 -15.03 -1.91
C ALA A 13 10.67 -15.71 -2.06
N ARG A 14 10.54 -16.93 -1.53
CA ARG A 14 9.27 -17.65 -1.48
C ARG A 14 8.25 -16.76 -0.75
N GLY A 15 7.15 -16.40 -1.42
CA GLY A 15 5.90 -16.04 -0.75
C GLY A 15 5.71 -14.59 -0.31
N ARG A 16 6.39 -13.60 -0.89
CA ARG A 16 5.98 -12.20 -0.68
C ARG A 16 4.64 -11.99 -1.40
N ARG A 17 3.56 -11.72 -0.65
CA ARG A 17 2.28 -11.33 -1.26
C ARG A 17 2.52 -10.11 -2.18
N PRO A 18 1.87 -10.06 -3.36
CA PRO A 18 1.96 -8.88 -4.21
C PRO A 18 1.45 -7.66 -3.45
N PRO A 19 2.00 -6.46 -3.71
CA PRO A 19 1.50 -5.22 -3.09
C PRO A 19 0.00 -5.00 -3.35
N ILE A 20 -0.51 -5.47 -4.49
CA ILE A 20 -1.93 -5.49 -4.88
C ILE A 20 -2.41 -6.93 -5.11
N ASP A 21 -3.53 -7.28 -4.50
CA ASP A 21 -4.28 -8.50 -4.84
C ASP A 21 -5.01 -8.33 -6.19
N HIS A 22 -4.46 -8.92 -7.25
CA HIS A 22 -5.03 -8.82 -8.59
C HIS A 22 -6.38 -9.55 -8.75
N GLU A 23 -6.61 -10.63 -8.02
CA GLU A 23 -7.89 -11.36 -8.07
C GLU A 23 -8.99 -10.50 -7.46
N HIS A 24 -8.68 -9.89 -6.30
CA HIS A 24 -9.55 -8.89 -5.69
C HIS A 24 -9.85 -7.74 -6.65
N LEU A 25 -8.81 -7.13 -7.23
CA LEU A 25 -8.96 -6.00 -8.13
C LEU A 25 -9.78 -6.36 -9.40
N ALA A 26 -9.61 -7.56 -9.94
CA ALA A 26 -10.39 -8.04 -11.08
C ALA A 26 -11.87 -8.22 -10.70
N ARG A 27 -12.15 -8.76 -9.51
CA ARG A 27 -13.51 -8.92 -8.99
C ARG A 27 -14.21 -7.58 -8.76
N GLU A 28 -13.56 -6.64 -8.10
CA GLU A 28 -14.11 -5.30 -7.84
C GLU A 28 -14.36 -4.51 -9.13
N SER A 29 -13.51 -4.69 -10.13
CA SER A 29 -13.71 -4.05 -11.44
C SER A 29 -14.69 -4.79 -12.34
N SER A 30 -15.19 -5.97 -11.94
CA SER A 30 -15.97 -6.89 -12.79
C SER A 30 -15.27 -7.19 -14.12
N GLY A 31 -13.93 -7.26 -14.10
CA GLY A 31 -13.10 -7.42 -15.30
C GLY A 31 -13.02 -6.21 -16.23
N ASN A 32 -13.63 -5.07 -15.89
CA ASN A 32 -13.63 -3.88 -16.73
C ASN A 32 -12.34 -3.04 -16.52
N THR A 33 -11.51 -2.96 -17.55
CA THR A 33 -10.21 -2.26 -17.53
C THR A 33 -10.33 -0.77 -17.19
N ASP A 34 -11.36 -0.07 -17.68
CA ASP A 34 -11.55 1.35 -17.39
C ASP A 34 -11.91 1.59 -15.92
N ARG A 35 -12.81 0.77 -15.36
CA ARG A 35 -13.15 0.82 -13.93
C ARG A 35 -11.93 0.51 -13.08
N ARG A 36 -11.18 -0.53 -13.43
CA ARG A 36 -9.90 -0.88 -12.79
C ARG A 36 -8.95 0.32 -12.79
N ASN A 37 -8.66 0.88 -13.96
CA ASN A 37 -7.70 1.97 -14.12
C ASN A 37 -8.15 3.23 -13.38
N ASN A 38 -9.45 3.54 -13.37
CA ASN A 38 -10.01 4.66 -12.61
C ASN A 38 -9.87 4.45 -11.10
N ALA A 39 -10.12 3.24 -10.59
CA ALA A 39 -9.91 2.91 -9.18
C ALA A 39 -8.45 3.05 -8.77
N LEU A 40 -7.52 2.54 -9.58
CA LEU A 40 -6.08 2.66 -9.34
C LEU A 40 -5.61 4.13 -9.31
N ARG A 41 -6.02 4.95 -10.29
CA ARG A 41 -5.69 6.38 -10.31
C ARG A 41 -6.28 7.13 -9.13
N ARG A 42 -7.52 6.80 -8.76
CA ARG A 42 -8.18 7.41 -7.60
C ARG A 42 -7.43 7.07 -6.31
N PHE A 43 -7.01 5.82 -6.15
CA PHE A 43 -6.18 5.42 -5.01
C PHE A 43 -4.88 6.21 -4.93
N LEU A 44 -4.18 6.49 -6.03
CA LEU A 44 -2.94 7.29 -6.01
C LEU A 44 -3.16 8.70 -5.43
N LEU A 45 -4.30 9.32 -5.76
CA LEU A 45 -4.68 10.63 -5.23
C LEU A 45 -5.00 10.52 -3.73
N ASP A 46 -5.92 9.62 -3.36
CA ASP A 46 -6.33 9.44 -1.97
C ASP A 46 -5.14 9.04 -1.07
N ALA A 47 -4.22 8.20 -1.55
CA ALA A 47 -3.05 7.77 -0.81
C ALA A 47 -2.06 8.89 -0.55
N THR A 48 -1.86 9.81 -1.50
CA THR A 48 -1.00 10.98 -1.27
C THR A 48 -1.59 11.87 -0.19
N ASP A 49 -2.86 12.25 -0.37
CA ASP A 49 -3.55 13.17 0.52
C ASP A 49 -3.69 12.61 1.94
N CYS A 50 -4.12 11.36 2.07
CA CYS A 50 -4.32 10.76 3.38
C CYS A 50 -2.99 10.57 4.12
N VAL A 51 -1.93 10.08 3.46
CA VAL A 51 -0.62 9.89 4.11
C VAL A 51 -0.07 11.21 4.64
N ASP A 52 -0.15 12.29 3.85
CA ASP A 52 0.32 13.60 4.28
C ASP A 52 -0.49 14.14 5.45
N ARG A 53 -1.82 13.95 5.44
CA ARG A 53 -2.68 14.37 6.55
C ARG A 53 -2.47 13.55 7.81
N ILE A 54 -2.27 12.24 7.71
CA ILE A 54 -1.95 11.38 8.86
C ILE A 54 -0.63 11.86 9.52
N LYS A 55 0.39 12.18 8.73
CA LYS A 55 1.69 12.65 9.23
C LYS A 55 1.60 14.01 9.93
N ARG A 56 0.71 14.89 9.46
CA ARG A 56 0.55 16.26 9.95
C ARG A 56 -0.59 16.43 10.97
N ALA A 57 -1.32 15.35 11.29
CA ALA A 57 -2.48 15.42 12.16
C ALA A 57 -2.12 15.96 13.54
N ALA A 58 -2.82 17.02 13.96
CA ALA A 58 -2.63 17.66 15.27
C ALA A 58 -3.32 16.91 16.42
N SER A 59 -4.27 16.02 16.10
CA SER A 59 -5.03 15.23 17.08
C SER A 59 -5.11 13.76 16.68
N VAL A 60 -5.38 12.91 17.68
CA VAL A 60 -5.59 11.46 17.47
C VAL A 60 -6.82 11.22 16.61
N GLU A 61 -7.87 12.01 16.77
CA GLU A 61 -9.13 11.90 16.04
C GLU A 61 -8.94 12.19 14.55
N THR A 62 -8.22 13.28 14.21
CA THR A 62 -7.92 13.60 12.81
C THR A 62 -7.05 12.53 12.17
N ARG A 63 -6.02 12.07 12.90
CA ARG A 63 -5.16 10.98 12.43
C ARG A 63 -5.96 9.71 12.15
N ALA A 64 -6.87 9.35 13.06
CA ALA A 64 -7.70 8.17 12.93
C ALA A 64 -8.66 8.26 11.75
N GLY A 65 -9.30 9.42 11.54
CA GLY A 65 -10.19 9.65 10.41
C GLY A 65 -9.50 9.48 9.05
N GLU A 66 -8.31 10.06 8.89
CA GLU A 66 -7.54 9.97 7.65
C GLU A 66 -6.96 8.56 7.43
N ALA A 67 -6.56 7.87 8.51
CA ALA A 67 -6.13 6.48 8.45
C ALA A 67 -7.27 5.52 8.05
N ARG A 68 -8.47 5.72 8.60
CA ARG A 68 -9.68 4.97 8.19
C ARG A 68 -9.97 5.15 6.70
N ARG A 69 -9.92 6.40 6.22
CA ARG A 69 -10.16 6.71 4.81
C ARG A 69 -9.14 6.01 3.90
N LEU A 70 -7.86 6.07 4.27
CA LEU A 70 -6.80 5.37 3.54
C LEU A 70 -7.00 3.85 3.55
N ALA A 71 -7.41 3.28 4.68
CA ALA A 71 -7.67 1.85 4.80
C ALA A 71 -8.79 1.41 3.84
N ALA A 72 -9.90 2.13 3.80
CA ALA A 72 -11.01 1.85 2.89
C ALA A 72 -10.59 1.98 1.42
N ALA A 73 -9.82 3.01 1.06
CA ALA A 73 -9.29 3.17 -0.30
C ALA A 73 -8.31 2.06 -0.69
N ALA A 74 -7.48 1.59 0.24
CA ALA A 74 -6.56 0.49 -0.01
C ALA A 74 -7.30 -0.84 -0.17
N GLN A 75 -8.35 -1.07 0.62
CA GLN A 75 -9.18 -2.26 0.51
C GLN A 75 -9.83 -2.38 -0.86
N SER A 76 -10.38 -1.29 -1.42
CA SER A 76 -11.10 -1.33 -2.70
C SER A 76 -10.25 -1.69 -3.92
N ILE A 77 -8.92 -1.60 -3.81
CA ILE A 77 -8.00 -2.02 -4.87
C ILE A 77 -7.21 -3.28 -4.50
N GLY A 78 -7.46 -3.90 -3.35
CA GLY A 78 -6.71 -5.08 -2.89
C GLY A 78 -5.32 -4.79 -2.33
N ALA A 79 -5.01 -3.54 -1.93
CA ALA A 79 -3.74 -3.15 -1.31
C ALA A 79 -3.73 -3.49 0.19
N LEU A 80 -3.83 -4.78 0.52
CA LEU A 80 -4.13 -5.28 1.88
C LEU A 80 -3.10 -4.87 2.93
N SER A 81 -1.81 -4.78 2.57
CA SER A 81 -0.76 -4.34 3.49
C SER A 81 -0.93 -2.87 3.89
N VAL A 82 -1.29 -2.00 2.95
CA VAL A 82 -1.60 -0.59 3.23
C VAL A 82 -2.85 -0.51 4.11
N ALA A 83 -3.90 -1.26 3.77
CA ALA A 83 -5.13 -1.29 4.55
C ALA A 83 -4.88 -1.69 6.01
N TYR A 84 -4.12 -2.76 6.22
CA TYR A 84 -3.78 -3.25 7.56
C TYR A 84 -3.02 -2.21 8.39
N ILE A 85 -1.95 -1.62 7.82
CA ILE A 85 -1.14 -0.62 8.53
C ILE A 85 -1.96 0.64 8.83
N ALA A 86 -2.81 1.06 7.90
CA ALA A 86 -3.69 2.21 8.09
C ALA A 86 -4.72 1.95 9.21
N SER A 87 -5.34 0.77 9.26
CA SER A 87 -6.22 0.39 10.38
C SER A 87 -5.49 0.34 11.72
N GLU A 88 -4.23 -0.10 11.75
CA GLU A 88 -3.40 -0.05 12.94
C GLU A 88 -3.11 1.38 13.41
N ILE A 89 -2.95 2.33 12.48
CA ILE A 89 -2.81 3.76 12.81
C ILE A 89 -4.14 4.35 13.28
N GLU A 90 -5.26 3.94 12.68
CA GLU A 90 -6.60 4.36 13.07
C GLU A 90 -6.89 4.04 14.53
N LEU A 91 -6.52 2.83 14.98
CA LEU A 91 -6.77 2.36 16.34
C LEU A 91 -5.74 2.85 17.37
N ALA A 92 -4.61 3.40 16.92
CA ALA A 92 -3.53 3.79 17.79
C ALA A 92 -3.86 5.08 18.57
N LYS A 93 -3.82 4.99 19.90
CA LYS A 93 -3.90 6.16 20.82
C LYS A 93 -2.53 6.80 21.08
N GLY A 94 -1.45 6.06 20.86
CA GLY A 94 -0.08 6.49 21.14
C GLY A 94 0.71 6.95 19.90
N PRO A 95 2.04 7.02 20.01
CA PRO A 95 2.93 7.30 18.88
C PRO A 95 2.82 6.24 17.78
N VAL A 96 2.89 6.68 16.53
CA VAL A 96 2.74 5.81 15.34
C VAL A 96 3.95 5.86 14.40
N THR A 97 5.08 6.41 14.82
CA THR A 97 6.27 6.63 13.97
C THR A 97 6.72 5.38 13.21
N GLY A 98 6.79 4.23 13.89
CA GLY A 98 7.15 2.96 13.22
C GLY A 98 6.11 2.50 12.20
N ARG A 99 4.82 2.73 12.47
CA ARG A 99 3.73 2.42 11.54
C ARG A 99 3.73 3.36 10.33
N LEU A 100 4.09 4.63 10.52
CA LEU A 100 4.24 5.59 9.42
C LEU A 100 5.36 5.19 8.45
N LEU A 101 6.51 4.73 8.97
CA LEU A 101 7.60 4.22 8.13
C LEU A 101 7.16 2.98 7.34
N ALA A 102 6.43 2.06 7.99
CA ALA A 102 5.88 0.89 7.32
C ALA A 102 4.84 1.27 6.26
N LEU A 103 3.99 2.27 6.56
CA LEU A 103 2.97 2.78 5.65
C LEU A 103 3.61 3.38 4.40
N ASP A 104 4.61 4.25 4.57
CA ASP A 104 5.33 4.88 3.45
C ASP A 104 5.94 3.85 2.52
N ARG A 105 6.60 2.82 3.09
CA ARG A 105 7.17 1.73 2.30
C ARG A 105 6.09 0.97 1.54
N SER A 106 5.00 0.58 2.21
CA SER A 106 3.90 -0.18 1.63
C SER A 106 3.21 0.59 0.51
N VAL A 107 2.93 1.88 0.73
CA VAL A 107 2.37 2.78 -0.30
C VAL A 107 3.33 2.94 -1.47
N GLY A 108 4.64 3.02 -1.23
CA GLY A 108 5.65 3.07 -2.30
C GLY A 108 5.63 1.82 -3.19
N GLU A 109 5.53 0.63 -2.59
CA GLU A 109 5.43 -0.63 -3.32
C GLU A 109 4.14 -0.71 -4.16
N VAL A 110 3.01 -0.29 -3.61
CA VAL A 110 1.72 -0.22 -4.33
C VAL A 110 1.79 0.78 -5.48
N ARG A 111 2.36 1.97 -5.27
CA ARG A 111 2.51 2.98 -6.33
C ARG A 111 3.33 2.46 -7.52
N ALA A 112 4.43 1.76 -7.23
CA ALA A 112 5.26 1.15 -8.26
C ALA A 112 4.47 0.12 -9.07
N GLU A 113 3.69 -0.73 -8.40
CA GLU A 113 2.85 -1.73 -9.07
C GLU A 113 1.71 -1.11 -9.89
N ILE A 114 1.04 -0.08 -9.38
CA ILE A 114 0.03 0.66 -10.15
C ILE A 114 0.64 1.25 -11.43
N ALA A 115 1.85 1.81 -11.35
CA ALA A 115 2.52 2.36 -12.51
C ALA A 115 2.78 1.29 -13.60
N GLU A 116 3.09 0.05 -13.21
CA GLU A 116 3.22 -1.06 -14.16
C GLU A 116 1.86 -1.52 -14.71
N LEU A 117 0.83 -1.62 -13.87
CA LEU A 117 -0.51 -2.04 -14.29
C LEU A 117 -1.19 -1.07 -15.26
N LEU A 118 -0.88 0.23 -15.16
CA LEU A 118 -1.43 1.27 -16.04
C LEU A 118 -0.71 1.39 -17.39
N LYS A 119 0.42 0.71 -17.60
CA LYS A 119 1.11 0.63 -18.90
C LYS A 119 0.59 -0.49 -19.79
N GLN A 120 -0.16 -1.43 -19.21
CA GLN A 120 -0.78 -2.58 -19.88
C GLN A 120 -2.12 -2.18 -20.48
#